data_AF-A0A8S3SS34-F1
#
_entry.id   AF-A0A8S3SS34-F1
#
_cell.length_a   1.000
_cell.length_b   1.000
_cell.length_c   1.000
_cell.angle_alpha   90.00
_cell.angle_beta   90.00
_cell.angle_gamma   90.00
#
_symmetry.space_group_name_H-M   'P 1'
#
loop_
_entity.id
_entity.type
_entity.pdbx_description
1 polymer ?
#
loop_
_entity_poly.entity_id
_entity_poly.type
_entity_poly.pdbx_seq_one_letter_code
_entity_poly.pdbx_strand_id
1 'polypeptide(L)'
;MTDQIVMFAMKQSSWGQRRPIQWVPLELQISNMRMKNVNIIRKEDLRNVDMLNGDLALSEPMLNDFLQVKHSLGELIYYHLPGLDKFVIIHPLSLVNILRSFVTDEQFFPVDQNLNSILQNLIKTGIINKTDLLQLWQQDHFHQYMQNDSSKEFVILLLQHLDILINLKRSKQTHVYLVPCVIKTVRPSNFHYVENQKENTICMRYTIARHSIPTSLAYQIVGALTCTWPLKYEDKQPCLYHKAAWFNVSDENELRIWIEDNHIIVMLTNDLALLHMSPDVAASVQECLTKNIESSLLFHYNSFGEQISQKKVSELYTMEVGVPCGHNVCYTSLQNVIMNEKWICGQKMNHDTRYLRYWVFNKVK
;
A
#
# COMPACT_ATOMS: atom_id res chain seq x y z
N MET A 1 25.80 20.62 -21.31
CA MET A 1 25.11 19.57 -20.52
C MET A 1 25.84 19.33 -19.19
N THR A 2 27.18 19.24 -19.20
CA THR A 2 28.04 19.14 -18.01
C THR A 2 27.88 20.30 -17.01
N ASP A 3 27.81 21.55 -17.48
CA ASP A 3 27.68 22.73 -16.60
C ASP A 3 26.34 22.78 -15.86
N GLN A 4 25.27 22.28 -16.48
CA GLN A 4 23.95 22.21 -15.86
C GLN A 4 23.92 21.13 -14.78
N ILE A 5 24.56 19.98 -15.00
CA ILE A 5 24.66 18.90 -13.99
C ILE A 5 25.41 19.40 -12.76
N VAL A 6 26.55 20.08 -12.95
CA VAL A 6 27.35 20.64 -11.84
C VAL A 6 26.54 21.69 -11.08
N MET A 7 25.86 22.60 -11.80
CA MET A 7 24.98 23.60 -11.18
C MET A 7 23.86 22.95 -10.35
N PHE A 8 23.24 21.86 -10.83
CA PHE A 8 22.20 21.14 -10.08
C PHE A 8 22.78 20.38 -8.88
N ALA A 9 23.97 19.80 -9.01
CA ALA A 9 24.65 19.12 -7.89
C ALA A 9 24.97 20.10 -6.76
N MET A 10 25.44 21.32 -7.09
CA MET A 10 25.71 22.37 -6.10
C MET A 10 24.45 22.88 -5.39
N LYS A 11 23.26 22.69 -5.99
CA LYS A 11 21.96 23.05 -5.38
C LYS A 11 21.40 21.97 -4.45
N GLN A 12 21.99 20.77 -4.42
CA GLN A 12 21.58 19.72 -3.50
C GLN A 12 21.87 20.14 -2.06
N SER A 13 20.93 19.91 -1.14
CA SER A 13 21.07 20.23 0.28
C SER A 13 22.23 19.50 0.97
N SER A 14 22.71 18.41 0.36
CA SER A 14 23.84 17.60 0.81
C SER A 14 25.20 18.10 0.33
N TRP A 15 25.26 19.07 -0.60
CA TRP A 15 26.52 19.57 -1.13
C TRP A 15 27.33 20.31 -0.05
N GLY A 16 28.62 19.99 0.06
CA GLY A 16 29.52 20.60 1.05
C GLY A 16 29.32 20.14 2.50
N GLN A 17 28.41 19.19 2.75
CA GLN A 17 28.25 18.60 4.09
C GLN A 17 29.53 17.86 4.51
N ARG A 18 29.99 18.15 5.73
CA ARG A 18 31.13 17.45 6.33
C ARG A 18 30.67 16.06 6.77
N ARG A 19 31.44 15.04 6.40
CA ARG A 19 31.20 13.65 6.81
C ARG A 19 32.30 13.18 7.76
N PRO A 20 32.00 12.28 8.72
CA PRO A 20 33.02 11.66 9.55
C PRO A 20 34.03 10.91 8.69
N ILE A 21 35.33 11.12 8.94
CA ILE A 21 36.40 10.46 8.17
C ILE A 21 36.37 8.94 8.32
N GLN A 22 35.89 8.45 9.47
CA GLN A 22 35.72 7.03 9.77
C GLN A 22 34.73 6.32 8.84
N TRP A 23 33.86 7.06 8.12
CA TRP A 23 32.93 6.47 7.16
C TRP A 23 33.60 6.07 5.85
N VAL A 24 34.70 6.76 5.47
CA VAL A 24 35.35 6.60 4.17
C VAL A 24 35.85 5.16 3.93
N PRO A 25 36.54 4.49 4.88
CA PRO A 25 37.00 3.12 4.68
C PRO A 25 35.85 2.15 4.36
N LEU A 26 34.76 2.23 5.13
CA LEU A 26 33.59 1.38 4.94
C LEU A 26 32.86 1.66 3.62
N GLU A 27 32.76 2.94 3.21
CA GLU A 27 32.23 3.32 1.90
C GLU A 27 33.03 2.68 0.74
N LEU A 28 34.36 2.72 0.82
CA LEU A 28 35.24 2.12 -0.18
C LEU A 28 35.09 0.59 -0.21
N GLN A 29 34.97 -0.05 0.96
CA GLN A 29 34.73 -1.49 1.06
C GLN A 29 33.38 -1.88 0.45
N ILE A 30 32.32 -1.14 0.74
CA ILE A 30 30.99 -1.34 0.12
C ILE A 30 31.08 -1.16 -1.40
N SER A 31 31.80 -0.15 -1.88
CA SER A 31 32.03 0.05 -3.33
C SER A 31 32.75 -1.15 -3.96
N ASN A 32 33.78 -1.69 -3.30
CA ASN A 32 34.48 -2.89 -3.74
C ASN A 32 33.57 -4.12 -3.76
N MET A 33 32.67 -4.27 -2.78
CA MET A 33 31.68 -5.35 -2.75
C MET A 33 30.69 -5.23 -3.91
N ARG A 34 30.22 -4.01 -4.24
CA ARG A 34 29.36 -3.76 -5.40
C ARG A 34 30.05 -4.16 -6.71
N MET A 35 31.33 -3.81 -6.88
CA MET A 35 32.12 -4.22 -8.05
C MET A 35 32.27 -5.74 -8.17
N LYS A 36 32.18 -6.47 -7.04
CA LYS A 36 32.17 -7.94 -6.99
C LYS A 36 30.76 -8.54 -7.09
N ASN A 37 29.76 -7.76 -7.52
CA ASN A 37 28.36 -8.18 -7.64
C ASN A 37 27.70 -8.65 -6.32
N VAL A 38 28.20 -8.19 -5.17
CA VAL A 38 27.49 -8.41 -3.90
C VAL A 38 26.34 -7.42 -3.81
N ASN A 39 25.13 -7.94 -3.60
CA ASN A 39 23.89 -7.15 -3.61
C ASN A 39 23.29 -6.97 -2.22
N ILE A 40 23.22 -8.06 -1.45
CA ILE A 40 22.67 -8.12 -0.10
C ILE A 40 23.74 -8.71 0.81
N ILE A 41 23.97 -8.08 1.97
CA ILE A 41 24.93 -8.54 2.98
C ILE A 41 24.25 -8.57 4.35
N ARG A 42 24.67 -9.49 5.23
CA ARG A 42 24.24 -9.43 6.63
C ARG A 42 24.95 -8.28 7.32
N LYS A 43 24.25 -7.61 8.24
CA LYS A 43 24.83 -6.53 9.04
C LYS A 43 26.05 -7.02 9.84
N GLU A 44 26.00 -8.27 10.33
CA GLU A 44 27.13 -8.92 11.03
C GLU A 44 28.36 -9.05 10.13
N ASP A 45 28.19 -9.48 8.88
CA ASP A 45 29.29 -9.61 7.93
C ASP A 45 29.87 -8.24 7.56
N LEU A 46 29.00 -7.23 7.40
CA LEU A 46 29.43 -5.86 7.17
C LEU A 46 30.24 -5.31 8.35
N ARG A 47 29.82 -5.61 9.59
CA ARG A 47 30.56 -5.27 10.81
C ARG A 47 31.93 -5.97 10.85
N ASN A 48 31.99 -7.24 10.48
CA ASN A 48 33.25 -7.98 10.41
C ASN A 48 34.24 -7.34 9.44
N VAL A 49 33.75 -6.84 8.31
CA VAL A 49 34.57 -6.12 7.33
C VAL A 49 35.00 -4.75 7.87
N ASP A 50 34.11 -4.04 8.56
CA ASP A 50 34.44 -2.74 9.15
C ASP A 50 35.48 -2.85 10.27
N MET A 51 35.42 -3.90 11.08
CA MET A 51 36.43 -4.17 12.13
C MET A 51 37.85 -4.32 11.58
N LEU A 52 38.02 -4.66 10.29
CA LEU A 52 39.34 -4.71 9.64
C LEU A 52 39.97 -3.32 9.48
N ASN A 53 39.20 -2.24 9.65
CA ASN A 53 39.68 -0.85 9.58
C ASN A 53 40.39 -0.38 10.86
N GLY A 54 40.48 -1.23 11.90
CA GLY A 54 41.19 -0.93 13.14
C GLY A 54 40.62 0.30 13.86
N ASP A 55 41.45 1.31 14.10
CA ASP A 55 41.07 2.54 14.81
C ASP A 55 39.98 3.36 14.09
N LEU A 56 39.76 3.11 12.79
CA LEU A 56 38.72 3.76 12.01
C LEU A 56 37.40 2.97 11.97
N ALA A 57 37.34 1.78 12.59
CA ALA A 57 36.12 0.99 12.67
C ALA A 57 35.02 1.72 13.46
N LEU A 58 33.79 1.57 13.01
CA LEU A 58 32.62 2.21 13.61
C LEU A 58 32.15 1.41 14.83
N SER A 59 31.81 2.14 15.88
CA SER A 59 30.99 1.55 16.96
C SER A 59 29.60 1.19 16.43
N GLU A 60 28.89 0.27 17.09
CA GLU A 60 27.53 -0.12 16.66
C GLU A 60 26.55 1.05 16.48
N PRO A 61 26.49 2.03 17.40
CA PRO A 61 25.67 3.23 17.19
C PRO A 61 26.08 4.00 15.93
N MET A 62 27.39 4.20 15.72
CA MET A 62 27.89 4.92 14.54
C MET A 62 27.67 4.16 13.24
N LEU A 63 27.71 2.82 13.26
CA LEU A 63 27.37 1.98 12.12
C LEU A 63 25.88 2.12 11.77
N ASN A 64 24.99 2.15 12.77
CA ASN A 64 23.57 2.41 12.54
C ASN A 64 23.34 3.80 11.93
N ASP A 65 23.99 4.83 12.48
CA ASP A 65 23.89 6.20 11.95
C ASP A 65 24.39 6.27 10.50
N PHE A 66 25.53 5.63 10.22
CA PHE A 66 26.07 5.51 8.87
C PHE A 66 25.05 4.87 7.93
N LEU A 67 24.50 3.70 8.29
CA LEU A 67 23.54 2.98 7.46
C LEU A 67 22.25 3.77 7.24
N GLN A 68 21.74 4.45 8.27
CA GLN A 68 20.54 5.29 8.15
C GLN A 68 20.77 6.48 7.24
N VAL A 69 21.88 7.20 7.39
CA VAL A 69 22.22 8.33 6.51
C VAL A 69 22.39 7.87 5.07
N LYS A 70 23.07 6.74 4.85
CA LYS A 70 23.25 6.17 3.52
C LYS A 70 21.95 5.67 2.89
N HIS A 71 21.04 5.16 3.72
CA HIS A 71 19.69 4.83 3.30
C HIS A 71 18.89 6.07 2.87
N SER A 72 18.91 7.14 3.66
CA SER A 72 18.23 8.40 3.31
C SER A 72 18.78 9.06 2.04
N LEU A 73 20.07 8.84 1.74
CA LEU A 73 20.69 9.29 0.48
C LEU A 73 20.36 8.38 -0.72
N GLY A 74 19.68 7.25 -0.50
CA GLY A 74 19.40 6.25 -1.54
C GLY A 74 20.63 5.51 -2.04
N GLU A 75 21.77 5.60 -1.33
CA GLU A 75 23.00 4.91 -1.70
C GLU A 75 22.91 3.41 -1.37
N LEU A 76 22.18 3.03 -0.32
CA LEU A 76 21.89 1.65 0.08
C LEU A 76 20.46 1.55 0.66
N ILE A 77 20.00 0.36 0.99
CA ILE A 77 18.71 0.16 1.69
C ILE A 77 18.96 -0.54 3.02
N TYR A 78 18.55 0.12 4.10
CA TYR A 78 18.64 -0.38 5.46
C TYR A 78 17.46 0.14 6.28
N TYR A 79 16.82 -0.75 7.02
CA TYR A 79 15.73 -0.41 7.94
C TYR A 79 16.10 -0.86 9.35
N HIS A 80 16.12 0.08 10.29
CA HIS A 80 16.32 -0.21 11.71
C HIS A 80 15.01 -0.70 12.34
N LEU A 81 14.51 -1.84 11.86
CA LEU A 81 13.27 -2.48 12.27
C LEU A 81 13.51 -3.97 12.53
N PRO A 82 12.81 -4.58 13.52
CA PRO A 82 13.01 -5.98 13.85
C PRO A 82 12.90 -6.91 12.64
N GLY A 83 13.97 -7.65 12.35
CA GLY A 83 14.02 -8.62 11.26
C GLY A 83 14.58 -8.05 9.95
N LEU A 84 14.38 -6.76 9.69
CA LEU A 84 14.99 -6.06 8.55
C LEU A 84 16.38 -5.51 8.86
N ASP A 85 16.65 -5.25 10.15
CA ASP A 85 17.90 -4.72 10.67
C ASP A 85 19.11 -5.68 10.50
N LYS A 86 18.83 -6.94 10.17
CA LYS A 86 19.83 -7.99 9.98
C LYS A 86 20.53 -7.95 8.63
N PHE A 87 19.94 -7.28 7.64
CA PHE A 87 20.48 -7.25 6.28
C PHE A 87 20.58 -5.82 5.76
N VAL A 88 21.52 -5.62 4.85
CA VAL A 88 21.74 -4.36 4.15
C VAL A 88 21.75 -4.67 2.66
N ILE A 89 20.88 -4.00 1.89
CA ILE A 89 20.99 -4.04 0.42
C ILE A 89 22.00 -2.97 0.03
N ILE A 90 23.21 -3.40 -0.27
CA ILE A 90 24.28 -2.49 -0.62
C ILE A 90 24.15 -1.99 -2.06
N HIS A 91 23.43 -2.68 -2.94
CA HIS A 91 23.21 -2.26 -4.32
C HIS A 91 21.71 -2.05 -4.58
N PRO A 92 21.14 -0.83 -4.43
CA PRO A 92 19.69 -0.58 -4.53
C PRO A 92 19.02 -1.07 -5.82
N LEU A 93 19.74 -1.10 -6.96
CA LEU A 93 19.19 -1.62 -8.21
C LEU A 93 18.86 -3.12 -8.14
N SER A 94 19.45 -3.87 -7.21
CA SER A 94 19.10 -5.28 -7.02
C SER A 94 17.63 -5.43 -6.62
N LEU A 95 17.11 -4.54 -5.77
CA LEU A 95 15.70 -4.56 -5.39
C LEU A 95 14.80 -4.30 -6.59
N VAL A 96 15.16 -3.35 -7.45
CA VAL A 96 14.42 -3.06 -8.69
C VAL A 96 14.42 -4.29 -9.60
N ASN A 97 15.55 -4.97 -9.74
CA ASN A 97 15.63 -6.19 -10.54
C ASN A 97 14.82 -7.33 -9.93
N ILE A 98 14.80 -7.48 -8.61
CA ILE A 98 13.93 -8.46 -7.93
C ILE A 98 12.46 -8.14 -8.17
N LEU A 99 12.05 -6.87 -8.07
CA LEU A 99 10.66 -6.46 -8.32
C LEU A 99 10.20 -6.81 -9.74
N ARG A 100 11.09 -6.68 -10.74
CA ARG A 100 10.82 -7.09 -12.12
C ARG A 100 10.55 -8.58 -12.28
N SER A 101 10.79 -9.42 -11.26
CA SER A 101 10.45 -10.85 -11.36
C SER A 101 8.95 -11.11 -11.38
N PHE A 102 8.13 -10.19 -10.83
CA PHE A 102 6.67 -10.36 -10.75
C PHE A 102 5.89 -9.07 -11.09
N VAL A 103 6.53 -7.90 -11.03
CA VAL A 103 5.98 -6.63 -11.53
C VAL A 103 6.63 -6.34 -12.89
N THR A 104 6.19 -7.07 -13.92
CA THR A 104 6.71 -6.93 -15.28
C THR A 104 5.59 -6.99 -16.31
N ASP A 105 5.85 -6.45 -17.49
CA ASP A 105 4.91 -6.53 -18.60
C ASP A 105 4.94 -7.90 -19.26
N GLU A 106 3.80 -8.30 -19.83
CA GLU A 106 3.58 -9.61 -20.45
C GLU A 106 4.61 -9.94 -21.54
N GLN A 107 5.11 -8.93 -22.24
CA GLN A 107 6.15 -9.07 -23.27
C GLN A 107 7.49 -9.59 -22.71
N PHE A 108 7.73 -9.45 -21.40
CA PHE A 108 8.95 -9.90 -20.71
C PHE A 108 8.72 -11.17 -19.89
N PHE A 109 7.59 -11.85 -20.09
CA PHE A 109 7.32 -13.10 -19.39
C PHE A 109 8.31 -14.18 -19.80
N PRO A 110 8.68 -15.07 -18.86
CA PRO A 110 9.55 -16.19 -19.17
C PRO A 110 8.89 -17.11 -20.21
N VAL A 111 9.74 -17.72 -21.03
CA VAL A 111 9.33 -18.72 -22.04
C VAL A 111 8.84 -20.01 -21.36
N ASP A 112 9.34 -20.30 -20.15
CA ASP A 112 8.88 -21.41 -19.34
C ASP A 112 7.38 -21.30 -19.06
N GLN A 113 6.61 -22.31 -19.47
CA GLN A 113 5.15 -22.30 -19.40
C GLN A 113 4.63 -22.24 -17.97
N ASN A 114 5.32 -22.88 -17.02
CA ASN A 114 4.90 -22.89 -15.62
C ASN A 114 5.07 -21.49 -15.01
N LEU A 115 6.25 -20.89 -15.17
CA LEU A 115 6.50 -19.53 -14.69
C LEU A 115 5.61 -18.49 -15.37
N ASN A 116 5.34 -18.66 -16.66
CA ASN A 116 4.40 -17.81 -17.39
C ASN A 116 2.99 -17.92 -16.81
N SER A 117 2.52 -19.14 -16.52
CA SER A 117 1.21 -19.38 -15.92
C SER A 117 1.04 -18.72 -14.54
N ILE A 118 2.11 -18.72 -13.73
CA ILE A 118 2.15 -18.01 -12.44
C ILE A 118 1.92 -16.51 -12.65
N LEU A 119 2.67 -15.89 -13.57
CA LEU A 119 2.57 -14.45 -13.82
C LEU A 119 1.22 -14.06 -14.46
N GLN A 120 0.68 -14.89 -15.35
CA GLN A 120 -0.65 -14.70 -15.92
C GLN A 120 -1.74 -14.76 -14.85
N ASN A 121 -1.64 -15.73 -13.93
CA ASN A 121 -2.55 -15.80 -12.79
C ASN A 121 -2.41 -14.59 -11.87
N LEU A 122 -1.18 -14.10 -11.65
CA LEU A 122 -0.91 -12.90 -10.87
C LEU A 122 -1.52 -11.65 -11.50
N ILE A 123 -1.38 -11.43 -12.82
CA ILE A 123 -2.04 -10.31 -13.52
C ILE A 123 -3.55 -10.37 -13.36
N LYS A 124 -4.11 -11.57 -13.50
CA LYS A 124 -5.57 -11.77 -13.45
C LYS A 124 -6.14 -11.54 -12.05
N THR A 125 -5.48 -12.07 -11.03
CA THR A 125 -6.03 -12.12 -9.66
C THR A 125 -5.43 -11.08 -8.72
N GLY A 126 -4.25 -10.55 -9.03
CA GLY A 126 -3.44 -9.75 -8.12
C GLY A 126 -2.85 -10.53 -6.95
N ILE A 127 -2.97 -11.86 -6.93
CA ILE A 127 -2.62 -12.71 -5.78
C ILE A 127 -1.50 -13.68 -6.18
N ILE A 128 -0.50 -13.82 -5.31
CA ILE A 128 0.61 -14.77 -5.46
C ILE A 128 0.86 -15.51 -4.15
N ASN A 129 1.10 -16.82 -4.23
CA ASN A 129 1.52 -17.57 -3.05
C ASN A 129 3.06 -17.54 -2.90
N LYS A 130 3.55 -17.79 -1.68
CA LYS A 130 4.99 -17.77 -1.41
C LYS A 130 5.77 -18.78 -2.27
N THR A 131 5.23 -19.96 -2.51
CA THR A 131 5.90 -21.02 -3.29
C THR A 131 6.14 -20.57 -4.73
N ASP A 132 5.13 -20.00 -5.38
CA ASP A 132 5.19 -19.45 -6.73
C ASP A 132 6.21 -18.30 -6.81
N LEU A 133 6.23 -17.43 -5.81
CA LEU A 133 7.22 -16.35 -5.71
C LEU A 133 8.65 -16.91 -5.62
N LEU A 134 8.85 -17.94 -4.79
CA LEU A 134 10.16 -18.61 -4.68
C LEU A 134 10.55 -19.32 -5.98
N GLN A 135 9.60 -19.91 -6.71
CA GLN A 135 9.85 -20.51 -8.03
C GLN A 135 10.28 -19.45 -9.06
N LEU A 136 9.64 -18.28 -9.08
CA LEU A 136 10.08 -17.17 -9.93
C LEU A 136 11.54 -16.77 -9.63
N TRP A 137 11.95 -16.85 -8.36
CA TRP A 137 13.31 -16.52 -7.92
C TRP A 137 14.33 -17.67 -8.02
N GLN A 138 13.94 -18.85 -8.50
CA GLN A 138 14.87 -19.95 -8.79
C GLN A 138 15.58 -19.79 -10.14
N GLN A 139 15.20 -18.80 -10.96
CA GLN A 139 15.86 -18.56 -12.25
C GLN A 139 17.30 -18.07 -12.05
N ASP A 140 18.23 -18.52 -12.92
CA ASP A 140 19.67 -18.24 -12.85
C ASP A 140 20.00 -16.75 -12.68
N HIS A 141 19.27 -15.89 -13.38
CA HIS A 141 19.50 -14.45 -13.32
C HIS A 141 19.09 -13.80 -11.99
N PHE A 142 18.30 -14.47 -11.13
CA PHE A 142 17.96 -14.00 -9.79
C PHE A 142 18.91 -14.53 -8.71
N HIS A 143 19.64 -15.61 -8.96
CA HIS A 143 20.61 -16.17 -8.01
C HIS A 143 21.70 -15.16 -7.62
N GLN A 144 22.09 -14.26 -8.53
CA GLN A 144 23.04 -13.19 -8.24
C GLN A 144 22.53 -12.17 -7.21
N TYR A 145 21.20 -11.98 -7.10
CA TYR A 145 20.59 -11.01 -6.19
C TYR A 145 20.22 -11.64 -4.85
N MET A 146 19.80 -12.91 -4.84
CA MET A 146 19.34 -13.64 -3.66
C MET A 146 19.98 -15.03 -3.61
N GLN A 147 21.04 -15.16 -2.82
CA GLN A 147 21.89 -16.35 -2.81
C GLN A 147 21.37 -17.49 -1.92
N ASN A 148 20.61 -17.17 -0.87
CA ASN A 148 20.16 -18.14 0.12
C ASN A 148 18.73 -17.87 0.60
N ASP A 149 18.11 -18.87 1.24
CA ASP A 149 16.72 -18.75 1.70
C ASP A 149 16.54 -17.64 2.73
N SER A 150 17.54 -17.38 3.59
CA SER A 150 17.47 -16.26 4.54
C SER A 150 17.35 -14.89 3.85
N SER A 151 18.02 -14.71 2.69
CA SER A 151 17.92 -13.49 1.89
C SER A 151 16.56 -13.38 1.19
N LYS A 152 15.97 -14.50 0.76
CA LYS A 152 14.62 -14.52 0.16
C LYS A 152 13.56 -14.14 1.19
N GLU A 153 13.64 -14.68 2.41
CA GLU A 153 12.73 -14.29 3.50
C GLU A 153 12.87 -12.81 3.86
N PHE A 154 14.11 -12.32 3.95
CA PHE A 154 14.36 -10.89 4.18
C PHE A 154 13.73 -10.02 3.08
N VAL A 155 13.88 -10.40 1.81
CA VAL A 155 13.28 -9.68 0.69
C VAL A 155 11.74 -9.69 0.78
N ILE A 156 11.12 -10.82 1.13
CA ILE A 156 9.66 -10.87 1.34
C ILE A 156 9.24 -9.88 2.45
N LEU A 157 9.93 -9.89 3.59
CA LEU A 157 9.66 -8.96 4.69
C LEU A 157 9.85 -7.50 4.26
N LEU A 158 10.88 -7.23 3.46
CA LEU A 158 11.15 -5.90 2.93
C LEU A 158 10.03 -5.44 2.00
N LEU A 159 9.59 -6.29 1.08
CA LEU A 159 8.49 -6.00 0.16
C LEU A 159 7.15 -5.79 0.89
N GLN A 160 6.96 -6.47 2.02
CA GLN A 160 5.83 -6.21 2.92
C GLN A 160 5.94 -4.86 3.61
N HIS A 161 7.13 -4.50 4.09
CA HIS A 161 7.36 -3.20 4.71
C HIS A 161 7.11 -2.04 3.74
N LEU A 162 7.36 -2.25 2.44
CA LEU A 162 7.13 -1.29 1.37
C LEU A 162 5.69 -1.28 0.83
N ASP A 163 4.76 -2.06 1.42
CA ASP A 163 3.39 -2.27 0.93
C ASP A 163 3.28 -2.75 -0.53
N ILE A 164 4.33 -3.39 -1.05
CA ILE A 164 4.33 -4.00 -2.39
C ILE A 164 3.67 -5.38 -2.33
N LEU A 165 3.99 -6.14 -1.28
CA LEU A 165 3.35 -7.42 -0.95
C LEU A 165 2.50 -7.27 0.30
N ILE A 166 1.21 -7.61 0.21
CA ILE A 166 0.29 -7.46 1.33
C ILE A 166 -0.16 -8.84 1.78
N ASN A 167 0.13 -9.19 3.03
CA ASN A 167 -0.20 -10.51 3.57
C ASN A 167 -1.71 -10.65 3.77
N LEU A 168 -2.33 -11.59 3.06
CA LEU A 168 -3.75 -11.88 3.16
C LEU A 168 -4.05 -12.77 4.38
N LYS A 169 -4.05 -12.15 5.57
CA LYS A 169 -4.27 -12.83 6.87
C LYS A 169 -5.59 -13.60 6.96
N ARG A 170 -6.61 -13.19 6.20
CA ARG A 170 -7.94 -13.82 6.18
C ARG A 170 -8.11 -14.88 5.08
N SER A 171 -7.05 -15.18 4.33
CA SER A 171 -7.06 -16.29 3.38
C SER A 171 -7.06 -17.63 4.14
N LYS A 172 -7.76 -18.63 3.59
CA LYS A 172 -7.69 -20.02 4.08
C LYS A 172 -6.30 -20.63 3.83
N GLN A 173 -5.56 -20.07 2.88
CA GLN A 173 -4.22 -20.52 2.52
C GLN A 173 -3.18 -19.69 3.28
N THR A 174 -2.21 -20.37 3.88
CA THR A 174 -1.07 -19.71 4.53
C THR A 174 -0.11 -19.14 3.47
N HIS A 175 0.55 -18.03 3.79
CA HIS A 175 1.58 -17.41 2.94
C HIS A 175 1.11 -16.98 1.54
N VAL A 176 -0.08 -16.37 1.48
CA VAL A 176 -0.61 -15.76 0.26
C VAL A 176 -0.50 -14.23 0.36
N TYR A 177 -0.01 -13.63 -0.72
CA TYR A 177 0.24 -12.21 -0.82
C TYR A 177 -0.61 -11.58 -1.92
N LEU A 178 -1.08 -10.39 -1.66
CA LEU A 178 -1.66 -9.50 -2.64
C LEU A 178 -0.58 -8.57 -3.20
N VAL A 179 -0.60 -8.36 -4.51
CA VAL A 179 0.29 -7.47 -5.26
C VAL A 179 -0.58 -6.44 -6.01
N PRO A 180 -1.05 -5.38 -5.34
CA PRO A 180 -2.05 -4.49 -5.93
C PRO A 180 -1.57 -3.79 -7.20
N CYS A 181 -0.26 -3.54 -7.31
CA CYS A 181 0.33 -2.78 -8.41
C CYS A 181 0.32 -3.49 -9.76
N VAL A 182 0.12 -4.82 -9.77
CA VAL A 182 0.03 -5.63 -10.99
C VAL A 182 -1.40 -5.68 -11.54
N ILE A 183 -2.40 -5.24 -10.77
CA ILE A 183 -3.81 -5.38 -11.13
C ILE A 183 -4.17 -4.39 -12.23
N LYS A 184 -4.40 -4.93 -13.42
CA LYS A 184 -4.83 -4.19 -14.62
C LYS A 184 -6.32 -4.36 -14.92
N THR A 185 -7.02 -5.25 -14.20
CA THR A 185 -8.43 -5.56 -14.42
C THR A 185 -9.30 -4.31 -14.27
N VAL A 186 -10.04 -3.98 -15.32
CA VAL A 186 -10.96 -2.85 -15.32
C VAL A 186 -12.20 -3.23 -14.51
N ARG A 187 -12.64 -2.32 -13.65
CA ARG A 187 -13.86 -2.46 -12.86
C ARG A 187 -15.09 -2.58 -13.78
N PRO A 188 -16.05 -3.47 -13.50
CA PRO A 188 -17.22 -3.64 -14.34
C PRO A 188 -18.16 -2.42 -14.25
N SER A 189 -18.95 -2.18 -15.30
CA SER A 189 -19.84 -1.01 -15.41
C SER A 189 -20.97 -1.00 -14.38
N ASN A 190 -21.42 -2.18 -13.95
CA ASN A 190 -22.44 -2.37 -12.92
C ASN A 190 -21.89 -2.22 -11.48
N PHE A 191 -20.60 -1.93 -11.29
CA PHE A 191 -20.02 -1.81 -9.95
C PHE A 191 -20.70 -0.72 -9.10
N HIS A 192 -21.13 0.36 -9.76
CA HIS A 192 -21.89 1.47 -9.18
C HIS A 192 -23.37 1.20 -9.02
N TYR A 193 -23.85 0.05 -9.52
CA TYR A 193 -25.27 -0.17 -9.63
C TYR A 193 -25.86 -0.34 -8.23
N VAL A 194 -26.55 0.71 -7.79
CA VAL A 194 -27.48 0.68 -6.70
C VAL A 194 -28.82 0.39 -7.33
N GLU A 195 -29.19 -0.89 -7.39
CA GLU A 195 -30.59 -1.25 -7.55
C GLU A 195 -31.37 -0.52 -6.45
N ASN A 196 -32.56 0.02 -6.75
CA ASN A 196 -33.38 1.03 -6.03
C ASN A 196 -33.66 0.84 -4.50
N GLN A 197 -32.76 0.23 -3.74
CA GLN A 197 -32.84 -0.16 -2.34
C GLN A 197 -32.22 0.94 -1.47
N LYS A 198 -32.91 2.10 -1.42
CA LYS A 198 -32.50 3.27 -0.63
C LYS A 198 -32.25 2.96 0.86
N GLU A 199 -32.87 1.91 1.37
CA GLU A 199 -32.92 1.59 2.79
C GLU A 199 -31.90 0.53 3.23
N ASN A 200 -31.26 -0.15 2.26
CA ASN A 200 -30.32 -1.25 2.50
C ASN A 200 -28.90 -0.88 2.07
N THR A 201 -28.67 0.37 1.65
CA THR A 201 -27.39 0.83 1.11
C THR A 201 -26.92 2.06 1.85
N ILE A 202 -25.65 2.03 2.25
CA ILE A 202 -24.96 3.17 2.85
C ILE A 202 -23.80 3.57 1.94
N CYS A 203 -23.78 4.85 1.57
CA CYS A 203 -22.70 5.41 0.77
C CYS A 203 -21.88 6.39 1.60
N MET A 204 -20.56 6.29 1.47
CA MET A 204 -19.59 7.21 2.06
C MET A 204 -18.64 7.70 0.98
N ARG A 205 -18.15 8.93 1.14
CA ARG A 205 -17.11 9.49 0.29
C ARG A 205 -16.11 10.23 1.15
N TYR A 206 -14.83 9.92 0.97
CA TYR A 206 -13.73 10.66 1.57
C TYR A 206 -13.06 11.46 0.46
N THR A 207 -13.06 12.78 0.59
CA THR A 207 -12.44 13.68 -0.37
C THR A 207 -11.11 14.14 0.21
N ILE A 208 -10.01 13.71 -0.40
CA ILE A 208 -8.67 14.09 0.01
C ILE A 208 -8.38 15.52 -0.48
N ALA A 209 -7.74 16.34 0.35
CA ALA A 209 -7.48 17.75 0.06
C ALA A 209 -6.57 18.00 -1.16
N ARG A 210 -5.79 17.00 -1.58
CA ARG A 210 -4.94 17.06 -2.78
C ARG A 210 -5.76 16.88 -4.06
N HIS A 211 -5.20 17.35 -5.19
CA HIS A 211 -5.85 17.28 -6.50
C HIS A 211 -6.03 15.85 -7.05
N SER A 212 -5.23 14.88 -6.61
CA SER A 212 -5.39 13.48 -7.00
C SER A 212 -4.77 12.53 -5.97
N ILE A 213 -5.35 11.34 -5.83
CA ILE A 213 -4.81 10.26 -5.02
C ILE A 213 -3.78 9.49 -5.86
N PRO A 214 -2.50 9.44 -5.44
CA PRO A 214 -1.49 8.64 -6.12
C PRO A 214 -1.89 7.15 -6.17
N THR A 215 -1.55 6.47 -7.25
CA THR A 215 -1.90 5.07 -7.43
C THR A 215 -1.34 4.17 -6.32
N SER A 216 -0.14 4.48 -5.80
CA SER A 216 0.45 3.79 -4.65
C SER A 216 -0.42 3.90 -3.39
N LEU A 217 -0.93 5.08 -3.08
CA LEU A 217 -1.83 5.30 -1.94
C LEU A 217 -3.16 4.54 -2.15
N ALA A 218 -3.69 4.54 -3.37
CA ALA A 218 -4.91 3.79 -3.69
C ALA A 218 -4.74 2.28 -3.43
N TYR A 219 -3.60 1.73 -3.84
CA TYR A 219 -3.21 0.34 -3.59
C TYR A 219 -3.00 0.02 -2.12
N GLN A 220 -2.38 0.92 -1.37
CA GLN A 220 -2.22 0.78 0.08
C GLN A 220 -3.58 0.73 0.79
N ILE A 221 -4.51 1.61 0.42
CA ILE A 221 -5.87 1.63 0.99
C ILE A 221 -6.58 0.30 0.69
N VAL A 222 -6.66 -0.11 -0.58
CA VAL A 222 -7.30 -1.37 -0.97
C VAL A 222 -6.66 -2.55 -0.24
N GLY A 223 -5.34 -2.58 -0.18
CA GLY A 223 -4.55 -3.56 0.53
C GLY A 223 -4.86 -3.67 2.01
N ALA A 224 -4.87 -2.54 2.73
CA ALA A 224 -5.20 -2.49 4.16
C ALA A 224 -6.62 -3.03 4.42
N LEU A 225 -7.57 -2.74 3.53
CA LEU A 225 -8.93 -3.27 3.63
C LEU A 225 -9.00 -4.78 3.40
N THR A 226 -8.14 -5.36 2.56
CA THR A 226 -8.08 -6.82 2.37
C THR A 226 -7.59 -7.56 3.63
N CYS A 227 -6.84 -6.89 4.51
CA CYS A 227 -6.50 -7.42 5.82
C CYS A 227 -7.66 -7.33 6.82
N THR A 228 -8.60 -6.42 6.58
CA THR A 228 -9.74 -6.14 7.45
C THR A 228 -10.96 -6.99 7.08
N TRP A 229 -11.27 -7.13 5.79
CA TRP A 229 -12.42 -7.89 5.29
C TRP A 229 -11.98 -8.87 4.20
N PRO A 230 -12.55 -10.09 4.16
CA PRO A 230 -12.29 -11.02 3.08
C PRO A 230 -12.78 -10.47 1.74
N LEU A 231 -11.98 -10.67 0.69
CA LEU A 231 -12.39 -10.36 -0.68
C LEU A 231 -13.59 -11.21 -1.09
N LYS A 232 -14.53 -10.62 -1.82
CA LYS A 232 -15.60 -11.35 -2.50
C LYS A 232 -15.00 -12.12 -3.68
N TYR A 233 -15.56 -13.30 -3.94
CA TYR A 233 -15.19 -14.12 -5.10
C TYR A 233 -16.43 -14.39 -5.95
N GLU A 234 -16.33 -14.09 -7.24
CA GLU A 234 -17.32 -14.45 -8.27
C GLU A 234 -16.65 -15.38 -9.28
N ASP A 235 -17.28 -16.52 -9.58
CA ASP A 235 -16.72 -17.54 -10.49
C ASP A 235 -15.26 -17.94 -10.18
N LYS A 236 -14.94 -18.03 -8.88
CA LYS A 236 -13.59 -18.32 -8.34
C LYS A 236 -12.54 -17.24 -8.65
N GLN A 237 -12.94 -16.06 -9.11
CA GLN A 237 -12.06 -14.90 -9.30
C GLN A 237 -12.29 -13.91 -8.15
N PRO A 238 -11.21 -13.35 -7.56
CA PRO A 238 -11.38 -12.28 -6.59
C PRO A 238 -11.95 -11.03 -7.26
N CYS A 239 -12.95 -10.41 -6.64
CA CYS A 239 -13.54 -9.16 -7.10
C CYS A 239 -12.62 -7.98 -6.76
N LEU A 240 -11.48 -7.93 -7.44
CA LEU A 240 -10.41 -6.98 -7.22
C LEU A 240 -9.99 -6.36 -8.56
N TYR A 241 -9.91 -5.03 -8.58
CA TYR A 241 -9.78 -4.26 -9.81
C TYR A 241 -8.76 -3.13 -9.62
N HIS A 242 -8.38 -2.48 -10.72
CA HIS A 242 -7.54 -1.30 -10.65
C HIS A 242 -8.20 -0.20 -9.79
N LYS A 243 -7.61 0.10 -8.63
CA LYS A 243 -8.10 1.08 -7.64
C LYS A 243 -9.51 0.78 -7.07
N ALA A 244 -9.97 -0.47 -7.12
CA ALA A 244 -11.27 -0.84 -6.58
C ALA A 244 -11.30 -2.29 -6.07
N ALA A 245 -12.18 -2.57 -5.11
CA ALA A 245 -12.31 -3.89 -4.52
C ALA A 245 -13.72 -4.12 -3.96
N TRP A 246 -14.10 -5.38 -3.85
CA TRP A 246 -15.34 -5.84 -3.23
C TRP A 246 -15.04 -6.84 -2.12
N PHE A 247 -15.64 -6.63 -0.96
CA PHE A 247 -15.43 -7.42 0.25
C PHE A 247 -16.75 -7.93 0.83
N ASN A 248 -16.66 -9.07 1.52
CA ASN A 248 -17.76 -9.59 2.35
C ASN A 248 -17.52 -9.11 3.79
N VAL A 249 -18.41 -8.26 4.32
CA VAL A 249 -18.34 -7.77 5.71
C VAL A 249 -18.98 -8.79 6.66
N SER A 250 -20.11 -9.35 6.24
CA SER A 250 -20.78 -10.49 6.87
C SER A 250 -21.46 -11.35 5.79
N ASP A 251 -22.21 -12.37 6.19
CA ASP A 251 -22.96 -13.23 5.25
C ASP A 251 -24.05 -12.47 4.48
N GLU A 252 -24.43 -11.28 4.96
CA GLU A 252 -25.53 -10.46 4.43
C GLU A 252 -25.08 -9.07 3.98
N ASN A 253 -23.86 -8.66 4.31
CA ASN A 253 -23.38 -7.31 4.06
C ASN A 253 -22.11 -7.32 3.22
N GLU A 254 -22.11 -6.51 2.18
CA GLU A 254 -21.01 -6.42 1.23
C GLU A 254 -20.51 -4.98 1.12
N LEU A 255 -19.20 -4.83 0.99
CA LEU A 255 -18.54 -3.53 0.91
C LEU A 255 -17.83 -3.40 -0.43
N ARG A 256 -18.20 -2.38 -1.21
CA ARG A 256 -17.53 -1.97 -2.43
C ARG A 256 -16.75 -0.69 -2.17
N ILE A 257 -15.49 -0.66 -2.58
CA ILE A 257 -14.64 0.54 -2.55
C ILE A 257 -14.09 0.81 -3.94
N TRP A 258 -14.00 2.07 -4.31
CA TRP A 258 -13.25 2.50 -5.47
C TRP A 258 -12.68 3.90 -5.27
N ILE A 259 -11.59 4.18 -5.97
CA ILE A 259 -10.86 5.43 -5.84
C ILE A 259 -10.82 6.10 -7.21
N GLU A 260 -11.41 7.29 -7.28
CA GLU A 260 -11.53 8.12 -8.49
C GLU A 260 -11.06 9.54 -8.16
N ASP A 261 -10.10 10.06 -8.93
CA ASP A 261 -9.48 11.37 -8.73
C ASP A 261 -8.96 11.58 -7.30
N ASN A 262 -9.62 12.44 -6.53
CA ASN A 262 -9.33 12.70 -5.11
C ASN A 262 -10.38 12.12 -4.15
N HIS A 263 -11.26 11.26 -4.64
CA HIS A 263 -12.35 10.65 -3.89
C HIS A 263 -12.10 9.16 -3.63
N ILE A 264 -12.22 8.76 -2.37
CA ILE A 264 -12.38 7.38 -1.96
C ILE A 264 -13.86 7.16 -1.73
N ILE A 265 -14.50 6.38 -2.60
CA ILE A 265 -15.93 6.15 -2.55
C ILE A 265 -16.17 4.74 -2.03
N VAL A 266 -17.08 4.64 -1.07
CA VAL A 266 -17.43 3.39 -0.42
C VAL A 266 -18.92 3.21 -0.41
N MET A 267 -19.34 1.98 -0.69
CA MET A 267 -20.73 1.57 -0.67
C MET A 267 -20.83 0.28 0.12
N LEU A 268 -21.63 0.30 1.17
CA LEU A 268 -21.98 -0.86 1.97
C LEU A 268 -23.42 -1.23 1.62
N THR A 269 -23.66 -2.46 1.18
CA THR A 269 -24.98 -2.97 0.79
C THR A 269 -25.36 -4.15 1.67
N ASN A 270 -26.65 -4.26 2.01
CA ASN A 270 -27.22 -5.46 2.60
C ASN A 270 -27.97 -6.24 1.51
N ASP A 271 -27.58 -7.49 1.29
CA ASP A 271 -28.11 -8.34 0.22
C ASP A 271 -29.54 -8.84 0.50
N LEU A 272 -30.00 -8.77 1.76
CA LEU A 272 -31.38 -9.08 2.10
C LEU A 272 -32.26 -7.88 1.76
N ALA A 273 -32.84 -7.92 0.55
CA ALA A 273 -33.65 -6.87 -0.08
C ALA A 273 -34.79 -6.25 0.77
N LEU A 274 -35.09 -6.78 1.95
CA LEU A 274 -36.17 -6.33 2.84
C LEU A 274 -35.71 -5.85 4.23
N LEU A 275 -34.41 -5.92 4.55
CA LEU A 275 -33.91 -5.56 5.88
C LEU A 275 -33.06 -4.29 5.82
N HIS A 276 -33.44 -3.32 6.64
CA HIS A 276 -32.61 -2.15 6.90
C HIS A 276 -31.24 -2.57 7.40
N MET A 277 -30.21 -1.91 6.87
CA MET A 277 -28.87 -2.12 7.37
C MET A 277 -28.76 -1.67 8.83
N SER A 278 -28.19 -2.55 9.65
CA SER A 278 -27.97 -2.27 11.07
C SER A 278 -27.08 -1.03 11.23
N PRO A 279 -27.51 0.00 11.99
CA PRO A 279 -26.68 1.16 12.30
C PRO A 279 -25.33 0.79 12.93
N ASP A 280 -25.26 -0.29 13.70
CA ASP A 280 -24.04 -0.73 14.37
C ASP A 280 -23.01 -1.26 13.37
N VAL A 281 -23.47 -2.03 12.37
CA VAL A 281 -22.61 -2.53 11.29
C VAL A 281 -22.07 -1.35 10.48
N ALA A 282 -22.93 -0.39 10.16
CA ALA A 282 -22.56 0.82 9.44
C ALA A 282 -21.52 1.67 10.20
N ALA A 283 -21.76 1.92 11.49
CA ALA A 283 -20.85 2.67 12.35
C ALA A 283 -19.49 1.97 12.50
N SER A 284 -19.50 0.65 12.70
CA SER A 284 -18.29 -0.18 12.80
C SER A 284 -17.48 -0.18 11.51
N VAL A 285 -18.14 -0.35 10.36
CA VAL A 285 -17.46 -0.27 9.04
C VAL A 285 -16.89 1.13 8.82
N GLN A 286 -17.64 2.18 9.14
CA GLN A 286 -17.19 3.57 9.01
C GLN A 286 -15.95 3.85 9.87
N GLU A 287 -15.94 3.44 11.13
CA GLU A 287 -14.80 3.61 12.03
C GLU A 287 -13.57 2.84 11.53
N CYS A 288 -13.77 1.58 11.13
CA CYS A 288 -12.68 0.75 10.64
C CYS A 288 -12.09 1.29 9.34
N LEU A 289 -12.95 1.72 8.41
CA LEU A 289 -12.53 2.34 7.15
C LEU A 289 -11.77 3.64 7.40
N THR A 290 -12.29 4.51 8.27
CA THR A 290 -11.64 5.79 8.62
C THR A 290 -10.24 5.54 9.17
N LYS A 291 -10.10 4.62 10.12
CA LYS A 291 -8.82 4.26 10.72
C LYS A 291 -7.82 3.72 9.69
N ASN A 292 -8.26 2.87 8.76
CA ASN A 292 -7.40 2.36 7.70
C ASN A 292 -6.97 3.46 6.73
N ILE A 293 -7.88 4.36 6.33
CA ILE A 293 -7.56 5.50 5.46
C ILE A 293 -6.56 6.43 6.15
N GLU A 294 -6.80 6.81 7.41
CA GLU A 294 -5.90 7.66 8.18
C GLU A 294 -4.51 7.04 8.34
N SER A 295 -4.44 5.73 8.60
CA SER A 295 -3.16 5.01 8.69
C SER A 295 -2.40 5.03 7.35
N SER A 296 -3.09 4.77 6.24
CA SER A 296 -2.48 4.79 4.91
C SER A 296 -2.03 6.19 4.49
N LEU A 297 -2.83 7.22 4.81
CA LEU A 297 -2.44 8.62 4.59
C LEU A 297 -1.21 8.96 5.43
N LEU A 298 -1.23 8.69 6.74
CA LEU A 298 -0.12 8.97 7.64
C LEU A 298 1.19 8.33 7.16
N PHE A 299 1.13 7.05 6.76
CA PHE A 299 2.27 6.35 6.19
C PHE A 299 2.77 7.07 4.94
N HIS A 300 1.89 7.31 3.97
CA HIS A 300 2.24 7.96 2.71
C HIS A 300 2.91 9.32 2.91
N TYR A 301 2.31 10.21 3.71
CA TYR A 301 2.86 11.55 3.92
C TYR A 301 4.21 11.53 4.66
N ASN A 302 4.36 10.65 5.66
CA ASN A 302 5.63 10.50 6.37
C ASN A 302 6.73 9.96 5.44
N SER A 303 6.41 9.07 4.51
CA SER A 303 7.36 8.57 3.51
C SER A 303 7.89 9.66 2.57
N PHE A 304 7.13 10.75 2.37
CA PHE A 304 7.55 11.90 1.56
C PHE A 304 8.11 13.07 2.37
N GLY A 305 8.41 12.87 3.67
CA GLY A 305 9.06 13.87 4.52
C GLY A 305 8.12 14.94 5.08
N GLU A 306 6.81 14.86 4.80
CA GLU A 306 5.80 15.65 5.49
C GLU A 306 5.52 14.95 6.83
N GLN A 307 6.23 15.36 7.89
CA GLN A 307 5.99 14.84 9.25
C GLN A 307 4.62 15.32 9.75
N ILE A 308 3.58 14.57 9.42
CA ILE A 308 2.21 14.87 9.84
C ILE A 308 1.96 14.10 11.13
N SER A 309 1.66 14.82 12.21
CA SER A 309 1.19 14.18 13.44
C SER A 309 -0.19 13.56 13.24
N GLN A 310 -0.49 12.45 13.91
CA GLN A 310 -1.83 11.81 13.90
C GLN A 310 -2.99 12.80 14.08
N LYS A 311 -2.83 13.82 14.94
CA LYS A 311 -3.86 14.84 15.20
C LYS A 311 -4.23 15.72 13.99
N LYS A 312 -3.38 15.77 12.96
CA LYS A 312 -3.58 16.58 11.74
C LYS A 312 -4.03 15.75 10.54
N VAL A 313 -4.07 14.41 10.65
CA VAL A 313 -4.43 13.55 9.52
C VAL A 313 -5.90 13.74 9.11
N SER A 314 -6.77 13.99 10.09
CA SER A 314 -8.19 14.30 9.85
C SER A 314 -8.42 15.63 9.10
N GLU A 315 -7.41 16.51 9.04
CA GLU A 315 -7.46 17.75 8.26
C GLU A 315 -7.16 17.50 6.77
N LEU A 316 -6.64 16.31 6.42
CA LEU A 316 -6.24 15.97 5.05
C LEU A 316 -7.41 15.48 4.19
N TYR A 317 -8.58 15.26 4.78
CA TYR A 317 -9.75 14.80 4.08
C TYR A 317 -11.04 15.36 4.67
N THR A 318 -12.08 15.40 3.85
CA THR A 318 -13.46 15.62 4.31
C THR A 318 -14.27 14.37 4.08
N MET A 319 -15.18 14.06 5.00
CA MET A 319 -16.10 12.94 4.89
C MET A 319 -17.49 13.44 4.52
N GLU A 320 -18.08 12.79 3.53
CA GLU A 320 -19.45 12.99 3.09
C GLU A 320 -20.20 11.66 3.16
N VAL A 321 -21.51 11.74 3.41
CA VAL A 321 -22.40 10.58 3.37
C VAL A 321 -23.39 10.75 2.24
N GLY A 322 -23.78 9.64 1.64
CA GLY A 322 -24.60 9.64 0.45
C GLY A 322 -25.83 8.75 0.57
N VAL A 323 -26.85 9.11 -0.20
CA VAL A 323 -28.08 8.32 -0.38
C VAL A 323 -28.26 8.02 -1.87
N PRO A 324 -28.66 6.80 -2.23
CA PRO A 324 -29.01 6.45 -3.61
C PRO A 324 -30.14 7.35 -4.15
N CYS A 325 -29.92 7.91 -5.34
CA CYS A 325 -30.82 8.82 -6.04
C CYS A 325 -30.89 8.45 -7.53
N GLY A 326 -31.84 7.59 -7.88
CA GLY A 326 -31.92 6.98 -9.21
C GLY A 326 -30.72 6.08 -9.44
N HIS A 327 -29.99 6.29 -10.54
CA HIS A 327 -28.77 5.55 -10.87
C HIS A 327 -27.47 6.14 -10.29
N ASN A 328 -27.57 7.21 -9.48
CA ASN A 328 -26.42 7.90 -8.90
C ASN A 328 -26.53 7.97 -7.37
N VAL A 329 -25.45 8.37 -6.72
CA VAL A 329 -25.44 8.66 -5.28
C VAL A 329 -25.34 10.18 -5.09
N CYS A 330 -26.24 10.74 -4.27
CA CYS A 330 -26.15 12.14 -3.86
C CYS A 330 -25.48 12.22 -2.49
N TYR A 331 -24.43 13.01 -2.40
CA TYR A 331 -23.63 13.19 -1.19
C TYR A 331 -23.97 14.50 -0.48
N THR A 332 -23.76 14.50 0.83
CA THR A 332 -23.92 15.66 1.69
C THR A 332 -22.86 15.64 2.77
N SER A 333 -22.48 16.82 3.28
CA SER A 333 -21.53 16.92 4.37
C SER A 333 -22.14 16.42 5.69
N LEU A 334 -21.28 15.94 6.58
CA LEU A 334 -21.67 15.55 7.93
C LEU A 334 -22.38 16.69 8.70
N GLN A 335 -21.91 17.93 8.53
CA GLN A 335 -22.52 19.11 9.16
C GLN A 335 -23.97 19.32 8.69
N ASN A 336 -24.22 19.15 7.39
CA ASN A 336 -25.56 19.29 6.83
C ASN A 336 -26.52 18.22 7.36
N VAL A 337 -26.04 17.00 7.54
CA VAL A 337 -26.80 15.90 8.15
C VAL A 337 -27.19 16.24 9.59
N ILE A 338 -26.31 16.85 10.39
CA ILE A 338 -26.61 17.26 11.77
C ILE A 338 -27.66 18.38 11.80
N MET A 339 -27.51 19.38 10.93
CA MET A 339 -28.31 20.61 11.01
C MET A 339 -29.72 20.43 10.44
N ASN A 340 -29.88 19.66 9.36
CA ASN A 340 -31.13 19.61 8.60
C ASN A 340 -31.76 18.24 8.62
N GLU A 341 -33.07 18.15 8.90
CA GLU A 341 -33.80 16.87 8.89
C GLU A 341 -33.92 16.28 7.48
N LYS A 342 -33.94 17.15 6.47
CA LYS A 342 -33.95 16.80 5.05
C LYS A 342 -32.94 17.65 4.29
N TRP A 343 -32.35 17.11 3.23
CA TRP A 343 -31.63 17.91 2.25
C TRP A 343 -32.21 17.74 0.85
N ILE A 344 -32.10 18.79 0.04
CA ILE A 344 -32.45 18.77 -1.37
C ILE A 344 -31.17 18.54 -2.17
N CYS A 345 -31.08 17.45 -2.93
CA CYS A 345 -29.89 17.18 -3.73
C CYS A 345 -29.84 18.03 -5.02
N GLY A 346 -28.75 17.95 -5.76
CA GLY A 346 -28.61 18.63 -7.06
C GLY A 346 -29.68 18.24 -8.10
N GLN A 347 -30.32 17.09 -7.94
CA GLN A 347 -31.45 16.64 -8.76
C GLN A 347 -32.81 17.10 -8.23
N LYS A 348 -32.84 18.02 -7.25
CA LYS A 348 -34.05 18.55 -6.60
C LYS A 348 -34.89 17.50 -5.85
N MET A 349 -34.30 16.35 -5.52
CA MET A 349 -34.94 15.32 -4.70
C MET A 349 -34.72 15.59 -3.22
N ASN A 350 -35.77 15.40 -2.41
CA ASN A 350 -35.68 15.48 -0.95
C ASN A 350 -35.19 14.15 -0.38
N HIS A 351 -34.13 14.20 0.41
CA HIS A 351 -33.57 13.05 1.13
C HIS A 351 -33.74 13.26 2.63
N ASP A 352 -34.20 12.23 3.32
CA ASP A 352 -34.32 12.20 4.78
C ASP A 352 -32.95 11.91 5.42
N THR A 353 -32.57 12.68 6.43
CA THR A 353 -31.29 12.53 7.13
C THR A 353 -31.39 11.67 8.38
N ARG A 354 -32.59 11.33 8.86
CA ARG A 354 -32.81 10.62 10.13
C ARG A 354 -32.02 9.32 10.20
N TYR A 355 -32.05 8.52 9.13
CA TYR A 355 -31.29 7.27 9.06
C TYR A 355 -29.77 7.51 9.10
N LEU A 356 -29.27 8.50 8.35
CA LEU A 356 -27.85 8.86 8.36
C LEU A 356 -27.39 9.35 9.73
N ARG A 357 -28.19 10.17 10.40
CA ARG A 357 -27.89 10.62 11.77
C ARG A 357 -27.74 9.44 12.72
N TYR A 358 -28.57 8.42 12.53
CA TYR A 358 -28.61 7.25 13.41
C TYR A 358 -27.31 6.46 13.41
N TRP A 359 -26.71 6.21 12.25
CA TRP A 359 -25.46 5.44 12.21
C TRP A 359 -24.18 6.29 12.22
N VAL A 360 -24.25 7.58 11.82
CA VAL A 360 -23.08 8.46 11.84
C VAL A 360 -22.80 9.04 13.23
N PHE A 361 -23.84 9.51 13.93
CA PHE A 361 -23.70 10.30 15.16
C PHE A 361 -24.24 9.60 16.41
N ASN A 362 -25.30 8.80 16.27
CA ASN A 362 -25.73 7.91 17.35
C ASN A 362 -24.86 6.65 17.37
N LYS A 363 -23.55 6.84 17.53
CA LYS A 363 -22.57 5.75 17.72
C LYS A 363 -22.77 4.98 19.04
N VAL A 364 -23.84 5.26 19.79
CA VAL A 364 -24.01 4.79 21.17
C VAL A 364 -25.49 4.68 21.51
N LYS A 365 -25.91 3.48 21.91
CA LYS A 365 -26.40 3.26 23.28
C LYS A 365 -26.02 1.88 23.78
#